data_AF-A0A920TDR7-F1
#
_entry.id   AF-A0A920TDR7-F1
#
_cell.length_a   1.000
_cell.length_b   1.000
_cell.length_c   1.000
_cell.angle_alpha   90.00
_cell.angle_beta   90.00
_cell.angle_gamma   90.00
#
_symmetry.space_group_name_H-M   'P 1'
#
loop_
_entity.id
_entity.type
_entity.pdbx_description
1 polymer ?
#
loop_
_entity_poly.entity_id
_entity_poly.type
_entity_poly.pdbx_seq_one_letter_code
_entity_poly.pdbx_strand_id
1 'polypeptide(L)'
;MPPAIALVKGWNLVPAVSISGATSMDADLYFTGLTWTRGYGFNTSTDAFVSFISDTTNDAETNIAIGKGYWIFLTKAGDLVP
;
A
#
# COMPACT_ATOMS: atom_id res chain seq x y z
N MET A 1 4.00 -14.89 -15.26
CA MET A 1 3.41 -13.71 -14.61
C MET A 1 4.19 -13.42 -13.34
N PRO A 2 4.48 -12.16 -13.01
CA PRO A 2 4.93 -11.80 -11.67
C PRO A 2 3.92 -12.32 -10.64
N PRO A 3 4.33 -12.61 -9.39
CA PRO A 3 3.40 -12.95 -8.33
C PRO A 3 2.37 -11.83 -8.18
N ALA A 4 1.08 -12.19 -8.18
CA ALA A 4 -0.02 -11.25 -7.97
C ALA A 4 -0.84 -11.71 -6.76
N ILE A 5 -1.23 -10.77 -5.91
CA ILE A 5 -2.06 -11.04 -4.73
C ILE A 5 -3.47 -10.56 -5.03
N ALA A 6 -4.42 -11.48 -5.07
CA ALA A 6 -5.83 -11.16 -5.28
C ALA A 6 -6.42 -10.48 -4.04
N LEU A 7 -7.01 -9.31 -4.21
CA LEU A 7 -7.60 -8.48 -3.15
C LEU A 7 -9.09 -8.28 -3.36
N VAL A 8 -9.83 -8.21 -2.26
CA VAL A 8 -11.29 -8.01 -2.30
C VAL A 8 -11.66 -6.53 -2.20
N LYS A 9 -12.89 -6.19 -2.59
CA LYS A 9 -13.48 -4.91 -2.22
C LYS A 9 -13.59 -4.81 -0.70
N GLY A 10 -13.15 -3.71 -0.12
CA GLY A 10 -13.09 -3.50 1.33
C GLY A 10 -11.66 -3.49 1.86
N TRP A 11 -11.50 -3.83 3.14
CA TRP A 11 -10.20 -3.83 3.82
C TRP A 11 -9.41 -5.10 3.52
N ASN A 12 -8.15 -4.92 3.09
CA ASN A 12 -7.19 -6.00 2.90
C ASN A 12 -5.91 -5.68 3.66
N LEU A 13 -5.33 -6.68 4.33
CA LEU A 13 -3.99 -6.57 4.92
C LEU A 13 -2.98 -7.15 3.93
N VAL A 14 -2.08 -6.31 3.45
CA VAL A 14 -1.10 -6.67 2.41
C VAL A 14 0.33 -6.43 2.87
N PRO A 15 1.28 -7.33 2.55
CA PRO A 15 2.69 -7.05 2.76
C PRO A 15 3.21 -6.11 1.66
N ALA A 16 4.07 -5.17 2.04
CA ALA A 16 4.88 -4.40 1.10
C ALA A 16 6.15 -5.20 0.79
N VAL A 17 6.32 -5.65 -0.45
CA VAL A 17 7.48 -6.46 -0.89
C VAL A 17 8.09 -5.83 -2.15
N SER A 18 9.39 -6.02 -2.39
CA SER A 18 10.06 -5.48 -3.58
C SER A 18 10.90 -6.56 -4.26
N ILE A 19 10.82 -6.62 -5.59
CA ILE A 19 11.69 -7.46 -6.43
C ILE A 19 12.98 -6.76 -6.85
N SER A 20 13.04 -5.43 -6.75
CA SER A 20 14.19 -4.60 -7.15
C SER A 20 15.17 -4.32 -6.01
N GLY A 21 14.80 -4.68 -4.78
CA GLY A 21 15.59 -4.38 -3.58
C GLY A 21 15.34 -2.99 -2.98
N ALA A 22 14.28 -2.30 -3.40
CA ALA A 22 13.88 -1.03 -2.81
C ALA A 22 13.53 -1.21 -1.32
N THR A 23 13.89 -0.23 -0.48
CA THR A 23 13.56 -0.22 0.95
C THR A 23 12.30 0.58 1.26
N SER A 24 11.90 1.47 0.35
CA SER A 24 10.67 2.25 0.41
C SER A 24 10.15 2.52 -1.00
N MET A 25 8.84 2.72 -1.11
CA MET A 25 8.19 3.10 -2.35
C MET A 25 7.06 4.09 -2.06
N ASP A 26 6.79 4.96 -3.02
CA ASP A 26 5.59 5.79 -3.04
C ASP A 26 4.33 4.89 -3.01
N ALA A 27 3.33 5.24 -2.20
CA ALA A 27 2.13 4.43 -2.02
C ALA A 27 1.29 4.34 -3.30
N ASP A 28 1.08 5.44 -4.00
CA ASP A 28 0.34 5.49 -5.25
C ASP A 28 1.06 4.69 -6.35
N LEU A 29 2.41 4.75 -6.38
CA LEU A 29 3.20 3.93 -7.29
C LEU A 29 3.07 2.43 -6.97
N TYR A 30 3.14 2.05 -5.69
CA TYR A 30 3.09 0.66 -5.27
C TYR A 30 1.70 0.03 -5.48
N PHE A 31 0.64 0.77 -5.20
CA PHE A 31 -0.74 0.31 -5.38
C PHE A 31 -1.31 0.65 -6.76
N THR A 32 -0.45 0.87 -7.75
CA THR A 32 -0.87 1.15 -9.11
C THR A 32 -1.75 0.02 -9.68
N GLY A 33 -2.78 0.38 -10.44
CA GLY A 33 -3.77 -0.56 -10.96
C GLY A 33 -4.88 -0.96 -9.97
N LEU A 34 -4.75 -0.60 -8.69
CA LEU A 34 -5.82 -0.75 -7.69
C LEU A 34 -6.62 0.53 -7.56
N THR A 35 -7.91 0.41 -7.24
CA THR A 35 -8.76 1.55 -6.88
C THR A 35 -8.89 1.62 -5.36
N TRP A 36 -7.89 2.24 -4.71
CA TRP A 36 -7.83 2.38 -3.26
C TRP A 36 -8.11 3.82 -2.81
N THR A 37 -8.51 4.02 -1.55
CA THR A 37 -8.84 5.37 -1.03
C THR A 37 -8.22 5.68 0.31
N ARG A 38 -7.82 4.66 1.07
CA ARG A 38 -7.19 4.83 2.37
C ARG A 38 -6.27 3.68 2.70
N GLY A 39 -5.13 4.02 3.29
CA GLY A 39 -4.18 3.08 3.83
C GLY A 39 -3.89 3.35 5.30
N TYR A 40 -3.49 2.30 6.02
CA TYR A 40 -2.94 2.40 7.38
C TYR A 40 -1.68 1.56 7.49
N GLY A 41 -0.64 2.15 8.09
CA GLY A 41 0.58 1.46 8.48
C GLY A 41 0.82 1.60 9.98
N PHE A 42 1.38 0.57 10.61
CA PHE A 42 1.73 0.64 12.03
C PHE A 42 3.08 1.33 12.22
N ASN A 43 3.11 2.40 13.01
CA ASN A 43 4.32 3.10 13.42
C ASN A 43 4.75 2.62 14.81
N THR A 44 5.81 1.82 14.86
CA THR A 44 6.36 1.24 16.08
C THR A 44 7.00 2.28 17.01
N SER A 45 7.39 3.44 16.50
CA SER A 45 7.97 4.52 17.32
C SER A 45 6.91 5.27 18.13
N THR A 46 5.69 5.37 17.59
CA THR A 46 4.56 6.05 18.24
C THR A 46 3.52 5.09 18.78
N ASP A 47 3.73 3.78 18.62
CA ASP A 47 2.82 2.70 19.00
C ASP A 47 1.38 2.90 18.47
N ALA A 48 1.26 3.36 17.21
CA ALA A 48 -0.02 3.77 16.64
C ALA A 48 -0.11 3.49 15.14
N PHE A 49 -1.33 3.28 14.65
CA PHE A 49 -1.62 3.28 13.22
C PHE A 49 -1.63 4.71 12.68
N VAL A 50 -0.93 4.91 11.57
CA VAL A 50 -0.90 6.17 10.82
C VAL A 50 -1.66 5.96 9.51
N SER A 51 -2.62 6.84 9.23
CA SER A 51 -3.36 6.82 7.97
C SER A 51 -2.64 7.60 6.88
N PHE A 52 -2.81 7.12 5.65
CA PHE A 52 -2.50 7.85 4.43
C PHE A 52 -3.65 7.66 3.44
N ILE A 53 -3.73 8.54 2.46
CA ILE A 53 -4.74 8.52 1.40
C ILE A 53 -4.03 8.38 0.06
N SER A 54 -4.77 8.02 -0.98
CA SER A 54 -4.28 8.17 -2.35
C SER A 54 -4.38 9.64 -2.72
N ASP A 55 -3.26 10.28 -3.04
CA ASP A 55 -3.18 11.65 -3.52
C ASP A 55 -2.31 11.69 -4.78
N THR A 56 -2.96 11.42 -5.92
CA THR A 56 -2.32 11.50 -7.24
C THR A 56 -1.96 12.94 -7.65
N THR A 57 -2.18 13.95 -6.79
CA THR A 57 -2.04 15.37 -7.12
C THR A 57 -0.95 16.09 -6.32
N ASN A 58 -0.37 15.48 -5.29
CA ASN A 58 0.55 16.17 -4.39
C ASN A 58 1.69 15.24 -3.91
N ASP A 59 2.94 15.67 -4.11
CA ASP A 59 4.17 14.92 -3.72
C ASP A 59 4.40 14.81 -2.19
N ALA A 60 3.41 15.18 -1.37
CA ALA A 60 3.44 14.99 0.09
C ALA A 60 2.95 13.59 0.52
N GLU A 61 2.92 12.66 -0.43
CA GLU A 61 2.51 11.27 -0.29
C GLU A 61 3.37 10.51 0.74
N THR A 62 2.72 9.57 1.43
CA THR A 62 3.41 8.74 2.43
C THR A 62 4.14 7.60 1.73
N ASN A 63 5.47 7.62 1.77
CA ASN A 63 6.25 6.45 1.38
C ASN A 63 5.94 5.27 2.29
N ILE A 64 5.61 4.12 1.69
CA ILE A 64 5.53 2.85 2.40
C ILE A 64 6.93 2.24 2.50
N ALA A 65 7.20 1.58 3.63
CA ALA A 65 8.43 0.86 3.88
C ALA A 65 8.24 -0.61 3.45
N ILE A 66 9.17 -1.10 2.63
CA ILE A 66 9.20 -2.49 2.21
C ILE A 66 9.53 -3.37 3.43
N GLY A 67 8.87 -4.54 3.52
CA GLY A 67 8.96 -5.47 4.66
C GLY A 67 7.92 -5.24 5.76
N LYS A 68 7.02 -4.25 5.61
CA LYS A 68 5.91 -4.00 6.55
C LYS A 68 4.55 -4.45 5.99
N GLY A 69 3.59 -4.62 6.88
CA GLY A 69 2.18 -4.87 6.54
C GLY A 69 1.36 -3.58 6.56
N TYR A 70 0.48 -3.43 5.57
CA TYR A 70 -0.40 -2.27 5.40
C TYR A 70 -1.85 -2.70 5.22
N TRP A 71 -2.76 -2.01 5.88
CA TRP A 71 -4.19 -2.13 5.60
C TRP A 71 -4.55 -1.18 4.47
N ILE A 72 -5.14 -1.69 3.39
CA ILE A 72 -5.59 -0.89 2.25
C ILE A 72 -7.09 -1.13 2.03
N PHE A 73 -7.84 -0.04 1.90
CA PHE A 73 -9.25 -0.09 1.52
C PHE A 73 -9.41 0.06 0.01
N LEU A 74 -9.99 -0.95 -0.62
CA LEU A 74 -10.32 -0.96 -2.04
C LEU A 74 -11.79 -0.70 -2.29
N THR A 75 -12.11 0.20 -3.22
CA THR A 75 -13.50 0.43 -3.67
C THR A 75 -13.96 -0.62 -4.69
N LYS A 76 -13.00 -1.34 -5.29
CA LYS A 76 -13.19 -2.44 -6.25
C LYS A 76 -12.12 -3.51 -6.01
N ALA A 77 -12.50 -4.79 -6.15
CA ALA A 77 -11.54 -5.89 -6.13
C ALA A 77 -10.50 -5.74 -7.26
N GLY A 78 -9.28 -6.24 -7.03
CA GLY A 78 -8.17 -6.13 -7.97
C GLY A 78 -6.97 -6.95 -7.52
N ASP A 79 -5.92 -6.95 -8.34
CA ASP A 79 -4.71 -7.72 -8.09
C ASP A 79 -3.55 -6.77 -7.79
N LEU A 80 -2.87 -6.99 -6.66
CA LEU A 80 -1.64 -6.28 -6.32
C LEU A 80 -0.45 -6.93 -7.00
N VAL A 81 0.34 -6.13 -7.73
CA VAL A 81 1.57 -6.54 -8.41
C VAL A 81 2.75 -5.75 -7.81
N PRO A 82 3.65 -6.40 -7.04
CA PRO A 82 4.79 -5.75 -6.39
C PRO A 82 6.01 -5.47 -7.29
#